data_AF-A0A2D5EU56-F1
#
_entry.id   AF-A0A2D5EU56-F1
#
_cell.length_a   1.000
_cell.length_b   1.000
_cell.length_c   1.000
_cell.angle_alpha   90.00
_cell.angle_beta   90.00
_cell.angle_gamma   90.00
#
_symmetry.space_group_name_H-M   'P 1'
#
loop_
_entity.id
_entity.type
_entity.pdbx_description
1 polymer ?
#
loop_
_entity_poly.entity_id
_entity_poly.type
_entity_poly.pdbx_seq_one_letter_code
_entity_poly.pdbx_strand_id
1 'polypeptide(L)'
;HVWRTTKDRARWLGPAAEERAAPDAPAVSPHWRIVRTVGAHEEVLGYVRDAQLALPDVIGRFQPGPAFHDFAETLATIEQTPAESEAHQEALARLEGFQLEDMASGERLPKAAFRIQLRQERVVFRALK
;
A
#
# COMPACT_ATOMS: atom_id res chain seq x y z
N HIS A 1 37.68 16.95 54.82
CA HIS A 1 36.62 17.82 55.35
C HIS A 1 36.65 19.12 54.55
N VAL A 2 35.76 19.27 53.56
CA VAL A 2 34.60 20.21 53.59
C VAL A 2 35.06 21.67 53.31
N TRP A 3 34.68 22.45 52.28
CA TRP A 3 33.56 22.50 51.31
C TRP A 3 33.88 23.41 50.08
N ARG A 4 33.15 23.16 48.97
CA ARG A 4 32.61 24.07 47.91
C ARG A 4 33.44 25.26 47.38
N THR A 5 33.61 25.28 46.05
CA THR A 5 33.07 26.33 45.16
C THR A 5 33.33 25.95 43.70
N THR A 6 32.28 25.65 42.93
CA THR A 6 32.36 25.69 41.47
C THR A 6 31.24 26.58 40.99
N LYS A 7 31.67 27.75 40.52
CA LYS A 7 30.90 28.81 39.89
C LYS A 7 30.05 28.27 38.74
N ASP A 8 28.80 28.73 38.73
CA ASP A 8 27.98 29.07 37.57
C ASP A 8 28.48 28.59 36.20
N ARG A 9 27.80 27.57 35.69
CA ARG A 9 27.54 27.49 34.25
C ARG A 9 26.10 27.07 34.04
N ALA A 10 25.18 27.97 34.37
CA ALA A 10 23.85 28.01 33.78
C ALA A 10 24.02 28.22 32.26
N ARG A 11 24.19 27.13 31.52
CA ARG A 11 24.09 27.11 30.06
C ARG A 11 22.90 26.24 29.70
N TRP A 12 21.73 26.86 29.76
CA TRP A 12 20.53 26.56 28.98
C TRP A 12 20.46 25.11 28.46
N LEU A 13 20.10 24.20 29.34
CA LEU A 13 19.27 23.08 28.93
C LEU A 13 17.88 23.68 28.75
N GLY A 14 17.59 24.16 27.52
CA GLY A 14 16.21 24.30 27.08
C GLY A 14 15.49 22.96 27.32
N PRO A 15 14.16 22.97 27.49
CA PRO A 15 13.42 21.75 27.80
C PRO A 15 13.90 20.68 26.83
N ALA A 16 14.24 19.51 27.39
CA ALA A 16 14.51 18.30 26.63
C ALA A 16 13.59 18.37 25.42
N ALA A 17 14.19 18.35 24.23
CA ALA A 17 13.42 18.15 23.03
C ALA A 17 12.65 16.86 23.32
N GLU A 18 11.39 17.01 23.75
CA GLU A 18 10.34 16.08 23.42
C GLU A 18 10.59 15.90 21.93
N GLU A 19 11.23 14.80 21.62
CA GLU A 19 11.16 14.17 20.33
C GLU A 19 9.65 14.09 20.13
N ARG A 20 9.10 15.14 19.50
CA ARG A 20 7.71 15.20 19.13
C ARG A 20 7.60 13.97 18.26
N ALA A 21 7.07 12.89 18.84
CA ALA A 21 6.60 11.75 18.09
C ALA A 21 5.90 12.38 16.91
N ALA A 22 6.48 12.21 15.72
CA ALA A 22 5.89 12.74 14.51
C ALA A 22 4.42 12.35 14.58
N PRO A 23 3.47 13.28 14.38
CA PRO A 23 2.05 12.98 14.53
C PRO A 23 1.80 11.66 13.80
N ASP A 24 1.35 10.63 14.53
CA ASP A 24 1.32 9.25 14.07
C ASP A 24 0.80 9.26 12.64
N ALA A 25 1.71 9.06 11.67
CA ALA A 25 1.30 9.07 10.27
C ALA A 25 0.18 8.03 10.16
N PRO A 26 -0.94 8.32 9.48
CA PRO A 26 -2.08 7.43 9.47
C PRO A 26 -1.59 6.02 9.12
N ALA A 27 -1.75 5.12 10.07
CA ALA A 27 -1.12 3.81 10.02
C ALA A 27 -1.81 3.00 8.91
N VAL A 28 -1.09 2.83 7.81
CA VAL A 28 -1.55 1.98 6.71
C VAL A 28 -1.17 0.55 7.03
N SER A 29 -2.10 -0.40 6.84
CA SER A 29 -1.79 -1.82 6.98
C SER A 29 -0.65 -2.21 6.03
N PRO A 30 0.40 -2.92 6.50
CA PRO A 30 1.54 -3.26 5.66
C PRO A 30 1.25 -4.40 4.68
N HIS A 31 0.13 -5.12 4.84
CA HIS A 31 -0.16 -6.36 4.12
C HIS A 31 -1.59 -6.41 3.59
N TRP A 32 -1.71 -6.54 2.27
CA TRP A 32 -2.99 -6.64 1.57
C TRP A 32 -2.98 -7.80 0.58
N ARG A 33 -4.15 -8.18 0.10
CA ARG A 33 -4.32 -9.14 -1.00
C ARG A 33 -5.34 -8.64 -2.01
N ILE A 34 -5.17 -9.02 -3.27
CA ILE A 34 -6.09 -8.68 -4.36
C ILE A 34 -6.94 -9.91 -4.66
N VAL A 35 -8.22 -9.83 -4.31
CA VAL A 35 -9.11 -11.00 -4.26
C VAL A 35 -10.40 -10.77 -5.00
N ARG A 36 -10.95 -11.84 -5.58
CA ARG A 36 -12.30 -11.88 -6.13
C ARG A 36 -13.00 -13.12 -5.61
N THR A 37 -14.26 -12.98 -5.21
CA THR A 37 -15.10 -14.11 -4.84
C THR A 37 -15.90 -14.59 -6.06
N VAL A 38 -15.75 -15.86 -6.43
CA VAL A 38 -16.45 -16.52 -7.55
C VAL A 38 -17.19 -17.75 -7.01
N GLY A 39 -18.50 -17.60 -6.81
CA GLY A 39 -19.31 -18.66 -6.19
C GLY A 39 -18.82 -18.98 -4.78
N ALA A 40 -18.38 -20.22 -4.56
CA ALA A 40 -17.80 -20.68 -3.29
C ALA A 40 -16.27 -20.55 -3.21
N HIS A 41 -15.63 -20.01 -4.25
CA HIS A 41 -14.17 -19.92 -4.36
C HIS A 41 -13.68 -18.48 -4.24
N GLU A 42 -12.46 -18.31 -3.72
CA GLU A 42 -11.75 -17.04 -3.72
C GLU A 42 -10.54 -17.14 -4.62
N GLU A 43 -10.48 -16.26 -5.61
CA GLU A 43 -9.32 -16.11 -6.49
C GLU A 43 -8.41 -15.04 -5.92
N VAL A 44 -7.14 -15.38 -5.71
CA VAL A 44 -6.13 -14.46 -5.20
C VAL A 44 -5.17 -14.11 -6.32
N LEU A 45 -5.30 -12.91 -6.86
CA LEU A 45 -4.46 -12.41 -7.95
C LEU A 45 -3.03 -12.12 -7.47
N GLY A 46 -2.90 -11.63 -6.24
CA GLY A 46 -1.60 -11.37 -5.63
C GLY A 46 -1.70 -10.71 -4.27
N TYR A 47 -0.54 -10.49 -3.67
CA TYR A 47 -0.36 -9.87 -2.37
C TYR A 47 0.36 -8.54 -2.53
N VAL A 48 0.06 -7.61 -1.64
CA VAL A 48 0.78 -6.35 -1.50
C VAL A 48 1.54 -6.40 -0.17
N ARG A 49 2.86 -6.27 -0.25
CA ARG A 49 3.77 -6.29 0.89
C ARG A 49 4.33 -4.91 1.14
N ASP A 50 4.70 -4.66 2.39
CA ASP A 50 5.41 -3.45 2.83
C ASP A 50 4.72 -2.16 2.36
N ALA A 51 3.38 -2.15 2.40
CA ALA A 51 2.60 -1.00 1.98
C ALA A 51 2.88 0.22 2.88
N GLN A 52 3.19 1.34 2.26
CA GLN A 52 3.60 2.58 2.91
C GLN A 52 2.80 3.76 2.36
N LEU A 53 2.47 4.69 3.24
CA LEU A 53 1.82 5.95 2.85
C LEU A 53 2.81 6.83 2.08
N ALA A 54 2.49 7.12 0.82
CA ALA A 54 3.19 8.04 -0.06
C ALA A 54 2.18 9.05 -0.61
N LEU A 55 1.75 9.98 0.25
CA LEU A 55 0.62 10.88 0.01
C LEU A 55 0.65 11.51 -1.40
N PRO A 56 -0.48 11.46 -2.14
CA PRO A 56 -1.83 11.06 -1.70
C PRO A 56 -2.12 9.55 -1.76
N ASP A 57 -1.13 8.74 -2.11
CA ASP A 57 -1.31 7.31 -2.39
C ASP A 57 -0.71 6.43 -1.29
N VAL A 58 -1.02 5.15 -1.37
CA VAL A 58 -0.32 4.06 -0.70
C VAL A 58 0.37 3.23 -1.76
N ILE A 59 1.63 2.91 -1.52
CA ILE A 59 2.44 2.10 -2.42
C ILE A 59 2.93 0.87 -1.67
N GLY A 60 2.75 -0.30 -2.26
CA GLY A 60 3.34 -1.53 -1.76
C GLY A 60 3.94 -2.38 -2.86
N ARG A 61 4.73 -3.37 -2.47
CA ARG A 61 5.36 -4.33 -3.38
C ARG A 61 4.36 -5.40 -3.79
N PHE A 62 4.17 -5.58 -5.09
CA PHE A 62 3.34 -6.65 -5.63
C PHE A 62 4.08 -7.99 -5.55
N GLN A 63 3.39 -9.01 -5.05
CA GLN A 63 3.83 -10.39 -5.04
C GLN A 63 2.75 -11.24 -5.76
N PRO A 64 3.08 -11.96 -6.85
CA PRO A 64 2.13 -12.82 -7.56
C PRO A 64 1.43 -13.83 -6.65
N GLY A 65 0.13 -14.01 -6.86
CA GLY A 65 -0.71 -14.99 -6.17
C GLY A 65 -1.04 -16.21 -7.04
N PRO A 66 -1.79 -17.19 -6.50
CA PRO A 66 -2.20 -18.40 -7.22
C PRO A 66 -2.88 -18.13 -8.56
N ALA A 67 -3.77 -17.14 -8.63
CA ALA A 67 -4.49 -16.81 -9.87
C ALA A 67 -3.66 -15.97 -10.84
N PHE A 68 -2.47 -15.50 -10.47
CA PHE A 68 -1.71 -14.55 -11.28
C PHE A 68 -1.45 -15.04 -12.71
N HIS A 69 -1.11 -16.32 -12.87
CA HIS A 69 -0.75 -16.87 -14.18
C HIS A 69 -1.91 -16.75 -15.18
N ASP A 70 -3.14 -16.97 -14.72
CA ASP A 70 -4.35 -16.90 -15.55
C ASP A 70 -4.69 -15.48 -16.01
N PHE A 71 -4.13 -14.46 -15.33
CA PHE A 71 -4.37 -13.04 -15.61
C PHE A 71 -3.11 -12.27 -16.02
N ALA A 72 -1.95 -12.92 -16.12
CA ALA A 72 -0.69 -12.25 -16.40
C ALA A 72 -0.73 -11.50 -17.75
N GLU A 73 -1.29 -12.14 -18.79
CA GLU A 73 -1.50 -11.52 -20.10
C GLU A 73 -2.52 -10.37 -20.04
N THR A 74 -3.59 -10.53 -19.25
CA THR A 74 -4.61 -9.49 -19.06
C THR A 74 -4.00 -8.23 -18.45
N LEU A 75 -3.16 -8.39 -17.41
CA LEU A 75 -2.45 -7.29 -16.77
C LEU A 75 -1.41 -6.66 -17.71
N ALA A 76 -0.69 -7.48 -18.47
CA ALA A 76 0.26 -6.99 -19.47
C ALA A 76 -0.44 -6.16 -20.56
N THR A 77 -1.62 -6.56 -21.03
CA THR A 77 -2.43 -5.79 -21.98
C THR A 77 -2.77 -4.42 -21.40
N ILE A 78 -3.30 -4.34 -20.17
CA ILE A 78 -3.68 -3.07 -19.53
C ILE A 78 -2.51 -2.08 -19.45
N GLU A 79 -1.29 -2.56 -19.19
CA GLU A 79 -0.10 -1.71 -19.10
C GLU A 79 0.43 -1.23 -20.46
N GLN A 80 0.15 -1.98 -21.53
CA GLN A 80 0.80 -1.80 -22.82
C GLN A 80 -0.13 -1.18 -23.88
N THR A 81 -1.43 -1.23 -23.67
CA THR A 81 -2.41 -0.69 -24.63
C THR A 81 -2.97 0.66 -24.19
N PRO A 82 -3.28 1.56 -25.13
CA PRO A 82 -3.97 2.81 -24.82
C PRO A 82 -5.33 2.55 -24.18
N ALA A 83 -5.71 3.40 -23.20
CA ALA A 83 -6.97 3.25 -22.45
C ALA A 83 -8.24 3.26 -23.32
N GLU A 84 -8.19 3.89 -24.49
CA GLU A 84 -9.29 3.98 -25.45
C GLU A 84 -9.42 2.74 -26.35
N SER A 85 -8.45 1.82 -26.30
CA SER A 85 -8.49 0.62 -27.15
C SER A 85 -9.45 -0.44 -26.61
N GLU A 86 -10.09 -1.18 -27.51
CA GLU A 86 -11.00 -2.29 -27.18
C GLU A 86 -10.28 -3.35 -26.31
N ALA A 87 -9.06 -3.73 -26.68
CA ALA A 87 -8.24 -4.68 -25.90
C ALA A 87 -7.99 -4.21 -24.46
N HIS A 88 -7.86 -2.89 -24.22
CA HIS A 88 -7.73 -2.35 -22.87
C HIS A 88 -9.03 -2.50 -22.09
N GLN A 89 -10.16 -2.18 -22.71
CA GLN A 89 -11.48 -2.28 -22.08
C GLN A 89 -11.85 -3.73 -21.77
N GLU A 90 -11.61 -4.66 -22.70
CA GLU A 90 -11.80 -6.10 -22.49
C GLU A 90 -10.93 -6.63 -21.35
N ALA A 91 -9.66 -6.21 -21.29
CA ALA A 91 -8.76 -6.62 -20.23
C ALA A 91 -9.21 -6.08 -18.86
N LEU A 92 -9.72 -4.84 -18.80
CA LEU A 92 -10.32 -4.30 -17.57
C LEU A 92 -11.57 -5.09 -17.16
N ALA A 93 -12.44 -5.44 -18.11
CA ALA A 93 -13.64 -6.23 -17.85
C ALA A 93 -13.31 -7.60 -17.23
N ARG A 94 -12.23 -8.26 -17.68
CA ARG A 94 -11.77 -9.53 -17.10
C ARG A 94 -11.33 -9.43 -15.64
N LEU A 95 -10.87 -8.25 -15.21
CA LEU A 95 -10.49 -7.95 -13.84
C LEU A 95 -11.65 -7.43 -12.98
N GLU A 96 -12.86 -7.37 -13.51
CA GLU A 96 -14.03 -7.02 -12.71
C GLU A 96 -14.22 -7.99 -11.55
N GLY A 97 -14.68 -7.44 -10.43
CA GLY A 97 -14.88 -8.16 -9.18
C GLY A 97 -13.64 -8.31 -8.30
N PHE A 98 -12.43 -7.99 -8.79
CA PHE A 98 -11.27 -7.93 -7.91
C PHE A 98 -11.33 -6.72 -6.96
N GLN A 99 -11.00 -6.97 -5.70
CA GLN A 99 -10.97 -6.01 -4.60
C GLN A 99 -9.61 -6.10 -3.90
N LEU A 100 -9.17 -5.00 -3.31
CA LEU A 100 -8.00 -5.00 -2.43
C LEU A 100 -8.51 -5.22 -1.00
N GLU A 101 -8.08 -6.29 -0.35
CA GLU A 101 -8.48 -6.64 1.01
C GLU A 101 -7.31 -6.48 1.98
N ASP A 102 -7.53 -5.78 3.08
CA ASP A 102 -6.59 -5.69 4.18
C ASP A 102 -6.56 -7.03 4.93
N MET A 103 -5.38 -7.62 5.05
CA MET A 103 -5.22 -8.92 5.71
C MET A 103 -5.42 -8.85 7.24
N ALA A 104 -5.30 -7.66 7.84
CA ALA A 104 -5.45 -7.48 9.28
C ALA A 104 -6.91 -7.23 9.67
N SER A 105 -7.60 -6.34 8.94
CA SER A 105 -8.96 -5.90 9.27
C SER A 105 -10.05 -6.61 8.45
N GLY A 106 -9.71 -7.20 7.30
CA GLY A 106 -10.67 -7.71 6.32
C GLY A 106 -11.39 -6.61 5.54
N GLU A 107 -11.00 -5.34 5.70
CA GLU A 107 -11.56 -4.24 4.92
C GLU A 107 -11.30 -4.44 3.43
N ARG A 108 -12.31 -4.18 2.59
CA ARG A 108 -12.24 -4.35 1.13
C ARG A 108 -12.42 -3.04 0.39
N LEU A 109 -11.51 -2.77 -0.54
CA LEU A 109 -11.54 -1.64 -1.45
C LEU A 109 -11.86 -2.09 -2.89
N PRO A 110 -12.66 -1.30 -3.64
CA PRO A 110 -13.00 -1.66 -5.01
C PRO A 110 -11.79 -1.57 -5.95
N LYS A 111 -11.84 -2.26 -7.10
CA LYS A 111 -10.79 -2.22 -8.14
C LYS A 111 -10.36 -0.81 -8.52
N ALA A 112 -11.30 0.14 -8.58
CA ALA A 112 -11.05 1.53 -8.92
C ALA A 112 -10.13 2.26 -7.93
N ALA A 113 -9.97 1.74 -6.71
CA ALA A 113 -9.09 2.30 -5.70
C ALA A 113 -7.61 1.97 -5.95
N PHE A 114 -7.29 0.96 -6.77
CA PHE A 114 -5.92 0.48 -6.95
C PHE A 114 -5.51 0.18 -8.40
N ARG A 115 -4.22 0.38 -8.68
CA ARG A 115 -3.55 0.04 -9.94
C ARG A 115 -2.34 -0.85 -9.66
N ILE A 116 -2.21 -1.91 -10.44
CA ILE A 116 -1.04 -2.80 -10.43
C ILE A 116 -0.07 -2.29 -11.51
N GLN A 117 1.22 -2.26 -11.18
CA GLN A 117 2.33 -1.88 -12.05
C GLN A 117 3.38 -3.00 -12.00
N LEU A 118 3.17 -4.05 -12.80
CA LEU A 118 3.99 -5.26 -12.89
C LEU A 118 5.45 -4.97 -13.23
N ARG A 119 5.73 -4.08 -14.18
CA ARG A 119 7.11 -3.70 -14.54
C ARG A 119 7.91 -3.13 -13.36
N GLN A 120 7.23 -2.59 -12.36
CA GLN A 120 7.84 -2.02 -11.17
C GLN A 120 7.64 -2.90 -9.93
N GLU A 121 7.01 -4.08 -10.07
CA GLU A 121 6.56 -4.92 -8.96
C GLU A 121 5.79 -4.12 -7.89
N ARG A 122 4.90 -3.21 -8.31
CA ARG A 122 4.23 -2.28 -7.41
C ARG A 122 2.71 -2.32 -7.53
N VAL A 123 2.04 -2.05 -6.41
CA VAL A 123 0.63 -1.69 -6.38
C VAL A 123 0.51 -0.31 -5.77
N VAL A 124 -0.21 0.57 -6.46
CA VAL A 124 -0.53 1.92 -6.01
C VAL A 124 -2.02 1.97 -5.78
N PHE A 125 -2.44 2.40 -4.60
CA PHE A 125 -3.86 2.61 -4.31
C PHE A 125 -4.08 3.91 -3.56
N ARG A 126 -5.24 4.53 -3.74
CA ARG A 126 -5.52 5.80 -3.07
C ARG A 126 -5.53 5.59 -1.56
N ALA A 127 -4.85 6.47 -0.82
CA ALA A 127 -4.94 6.43 0.63
C ALA A 127 -6.40 6.59 1.06
N LEU A 128 -6.87 5.66 1.89
CA LEU A 128 -8.16 5.77 2.56
C LEU A 128 -8.10 7.01 3.45
N LYS A 129 -9.11 7.86 3.35
CA LYS A 129 -9.24 9.08 4.16
C LYS A 129 -9.85 8.76 5.50
#